data_AF-A0A645BG02-F1
#
_entry.id   AF-A0A645BG02-F1
#
_cell.length_a   1.000
_cell.length_b   1.000
_cell.length_c   1.000
_cell.angle_alpha   90.00
_cell.angle_beta   90.00
_cell.angle_gamma   90.00
#
_symmetry.space_group_name_H-M   'P 1'
#
loop_
_entity.id
_entity.type
_entity.pdbx_description
1 polymer ?
#
loop_
_entity_poly.entity_id
_entity_poly.type
_entity_poly.pdbx_seq_one_letter_code
_entity_poly.pdbx_strand_id
1 'polypeptide(L)' 'MRVTFDRNIASSAYISRFFDADCPMTPSLPPHTHVLEVKYDEFLPDHLVQVMDLGDLMQAPFSKYVYSRMPL' A
#
# COMPACT_ATOMS: atom_id res chain seq x y z
N MET A 1 -12.36 2.56 14.14
CA MET A 1 -11.49 1.56 13.49
C MET A 1 -11.76 1.52 11.99
N ARG A 2 -10.73 1.59 11.16
CA ARG A 2 -10.81 1.52 9.69
C ARG A 2 -9.71 0.60 9.16
N VAL A 3 -10.07 -0.27 8.22
CA VAL A 3 -9.14 -1.21 7.57
C VAL A 3 -9.18 -0.97 6.07
N THR A 4 -8.02 -0.84 5.43
CA THR A 4 -7.89 -0.69 3.98
C THR A 4 -6.83 -1.61 3.41
N PHE A 5 -7.09 -2.15 2.22
CA PHE A 5 -6.16 -2.95 1.43
C PHE A 5 -5.85 -2.22 0.13
N ASP A 6 -4.63 -1.72 0.00
CA ASP A 6 -4.16 -1.09 -1.22
C ASP A 6 -3.42 -2.12 -2.08
N ARG A 7 -3.92 -2.34 -3.28
CA ARG A 7 -3.39 -3.31 -4.25
C ARG A 7 -2.96 -2.60 -5.52
N ASN A 8 -2.02 -3.22 -6.25
CA ASN A 8 -1.51 -2.71 -7.52
C ASN A 8 -1.05 -1.25 -7.43
N ILE A 9 -0.39 -0.90 -6.31
CA ILE A 9 0.14 0.44 -6.10
C ILE A 9 1.20 0.69 -7.17
N ALA A 10 0.99 1.75 -7.93
CA ALA A 10 1.86 2.15 -9.01
C ALA A 10 2.02 3.67 -9.04
N SER A 11 3.09 4.12 -9.69
CA SER A 11 3.46 5.52 -9.80
C SER A 11 3.88 5.85 -11.22
N SER A 12 3.72 7.12 -11.60
CA SER A 12 4.15 7.63 -12.89
C SER A 12 5.01 8.88 -12.72
N ALA A 13 6.05 8.98 -13.54
CA ALA A 13 6.82 10.22 -13.68
C ALA A 13 6.21 11.17 -14.73
N TYR A 14 5.20 10.72 -15.50
CA TYR A 14 4.59 11.46 -16.60
C TYR A 14 3.46 12.37 -16.10
N ILE A 15 3.81 13.42 -15.35
CA ILE A 15 2.83 14.34 -14.73
C ILE A 15 1.89 14.98 -15.78
N SER A 16 2.41 15.32 -16.96
CA SER A 16 1.62 15.89 -18.05
C SER A 16 0.55 14.95 -18.61
N ARG A 17 0.67 13.64 -18.36
CA ARG A 17 -0.26 12.60 -18.81
C ARG A 17 -1.24 12.14 -17.72
N PHE A 18 -1.36 12.88 -16.62
CA PHE A 18 -2.16 12.46 -15.45
C PHE A 18 -3.62 12.14 -15.77
N PHE A 19 -4.22 12.84 -16.73
CA PHE A 19 -5.61 12.61 -17.15
C PHE A 19 -5.75 11.61 -18.31
N ASP A 20 -4.64 11.09 -18.83
CA ASP A 20 -4.66 10.12 -19.91
C ASP A 20 -5.11 8.76 -19.35
N ALA A 21 -6.09 8.14 -20.01
CA ALA A 21 -6.56 6.81 -19.62
C ALA A 21 -5.46 5.74 -19.69
N ASP A 22 -4.44 5.96 -20.53
CA ASP A 22 -3.29 5.10 -20.76
C ASP A 22 -1.98 5.66 -20.17
N CYS A 23 -2.08 6.51 -19.13
CA CYS A 23 -0.91 7.05 -18.44
C CYS A 23 0.06 5.91 -18.04
N PRO A 24 1.33 5.95 -18.48
CA PRO A 24 2.28 4.88 -18.16
C PRO A 24 2.51 4.82 -16.65
N MET A 25 2.31 3.63 -16.09
CA MET A 25 2.45 3.36 -14.66
C MET A 25 3.56 2.34 -14.41
N THR A 26 4.37 2.61 -13.39
CA THR A 26 5.40 1.70 -12.88
C THR A 26 4.92 1.13 -11.54
N PRO A 27 4.84 -0.21 -11.38
CA PRO A 27 4.53 -0.81 -10.08
C PRO A 27 5.50 -0.34 -8.99
N SER A 28 4.97 0.15 -7.87
CA SER A 28 5.78 0.63 -6.74
C SER A 28 6.19 -0.48 -5.78
N LEU A 29 5.59 -1.67 -5.91
CA LEU A 29 5.85 -2.85 -5.11
C LEU A 29 6.02 -4.08 -6.01
N PRO A 30 6.73 -5.12 -5.56
CA PRO A 30 6.78 -6.40 -6.26
C PRO A 30 5.38 -6.98 -6.48
N PRO A 31 5.21 -7.83 -7.52
CA PRO A 31 3.97 -8.58 -7.72
C PRO A 31 3.55 -9.33 -6.45
N HIS A 32 2.25 -9.40 -6.20
CA HIS A 32 1.65 -10.06 -5.02
C HIS A 32 2.00 -9.43 -3.66
N THR A 33 2.66 -8.27 -3.64
CA THR A 33 2.86 -7.47 -2.43
C THR A 33 1.81 -6.38 -2.34
N HIS A 34 1.12 -6.29 -1.21
CA HIS A 34 0.04 -5.34 -0.96
C HIS A 34 0.22 -4.66 0.39
N VAL A 35 -0.44 -3.52 0.58
CA VAL A 35 -0.37 -2.78 1.84
C VAL A 35 -1.70 -2.91 2.57
N LEU A 36 -1.64 -3.46 3.78
CA LEU A 36 -2.72 -3.44 4.76
C LEU A 36 -2.50 -2.26 5.71
N GLU A 37 -3.45 -1.32 5.74
CA GLU A 37 -3.44 -0.22 6.70
C GLU A 37 -4.62 -0.39 7.67
N VAL A 38 -4.30 -0.50 8.96
CA VAL A 38 -5.28 -0.59 10.05
C VAL A 38 -5.16 0.66 10.91
N LYS A 39 -6.23 1.46 10.95
CA LYS A 39 -6.33 2.66 11.81
C LYS A 39 -7.28 2.39 12.96
N TYR A 40 -6.82 2.65 14.17
CA TYR A 40 -7.60 2.55 15.39
C TYR A 40 -7.09 3.62 16.36
N ASP A 41 -7.99 4.12 17.21
CA ASP A 41 -7.66 5.22 18.12
C ASP A 41 -7.19 4.67 19.47
N GLU A 42 -8.05 3.90 20.17
CA GLU A 42 -7.77 3.43 21.53
C GLU A 42 -7.70 1.90 21.66
N PHE A 43 -8.31 1.16 20.73
CA PHE A 43 -8.43 -0.28 20.84
C PHE A 43 -8.37 -0.99 19.48
N LEU A 44 -7.55 -2.06 19.42
CA LEU A 44 -7.50 -3.00 18.31
C LEU A 44 -8.02 -4.36 18.82
N PRO A 45 -9.18 -4.85 18.32
CA PRO A 45 -9.75 -6.11 18.75
C PRO A 45 -8.83 -7.33 18.56
N ASP A 46 -8.78 -8.23 19.55
CA ASP A 46 -7.94 -9.43 19.55
C ASP A 46 -8.15 -10.33 18.32
N HIS A 47 -9.40 -10.46 17.84
CA HIS A 47 -9.69 -11.25 16.64
C HIS A 47 -9.03 -10.68 15.37
N LEU A 48 -8.85 -9.36 15.28
CA LEU A 48 -8.12 -8.76 14.16
C LEU A 48 -6.63 -8.98 14.29
N VAL A 49 -6.10 -8.94 15.52
CA VAL A 49 -4.70 -9.31 15.79
C VAL A 49 -4.47 -10.75 15.32
N GLN A 50 -5.34 -11.69 15.71
CA GLN A 50 -5.24 -13.10 15.31
C GLN A 50 -5.30 -13.31 13.80
N VAL A 51 -6.18 -12.59 13.09
CA VAL A 51 -6.27 -12.65 11.62
C VAL A 51 -5.03 -12.02 10.96
N MET A 52 -4.43 -11.00 11.57
CA MET A 52 -3.20 -10.39 11.06
C MET A 52 -1.95 -11.23 11.39
N ASP A 53 -1.99 -12.07 12.41
CA ASP A 53 -0.88 -12.92 12.86
C ASP A 53 -0.73 -14.22 12.04
N LEU A 54 -1.42 -14.34 10.90
CA LEU A 54 -1.41 -15.52 10.02
C LEU A 54 -0.07 -15.78 9.29
N GLY A 55 1.02 -15.11 9.69
CA GLY A 55 2.40 -15.49 9.40
C GLY A 55 3.15 -14.60 8.40
N ASP A 56 2.46 -14.04 7.41
CA ASP A 56 3.13 -13.34 6.29
C ASP A 56 3.02 -11.80 6.35
N LEU A 57 2.32 -11.25 7.35
CA LEU A 57 2.15 -9.81 7.52
C LEU A 57 3.38 -9.18 8.16
N MET A 58 4.17 -8.46 7.36
CA MET A 58 5.26 -7.63 7.86
C MET A 58 4.72 -6.25 8.26
N GLN A 59 4.83 -5.91 9.54
CA GLN A 59 4.60 -4.54 10.01
C GLN A 59 5.82 -3.68 9.72
N ALA A 60 5.64 -2.63 8.91
CA ALA A 60 6.70 -1.70 8.56
C ALA A 60 6.13 -0.29 8.32
N PRO A 61 6.93 0.77 8.55
CA PRO A 61 6.56 2.09 8.07
C PRO A 61 6.51 2.07 6.54
N PHE A 62 5.40 2.55 5.98
CA PHE A 62 5.20 2.59 4.53
C PHE A 62 4.72 3.96 4.07
N SER A 63 5.33 4.50 3.01
CA SER A 63 4.91 5.74 2.37
C SER A 63 4.86 5.58 0.87
N LYS A 64 3.65 5.63 0.30
CA LYS A 64 3.40 5.58 -1.15
C LYS A 64 4.23 6.62 -1.90
N TYR A 65 4.35 7.83 -1.34
CA TYR A 65 5.08 8.93 -1.96
C TYR A 65 6.61 8.71 -1.96
N VAL A 66 7.16 8.11 -0.90
CA VAL A 66 8.60 7.80 -0.87
C VAL A 66 8.89 6.70 -1.88
N TYR A 67 8.10 5.62 -1.88
CA TYR A 67 8.25 4.52 -2.83
C TYR A 67 8.07 4.97 -4.29
N SER A 68 7.16 5.91 -4.57
CA SER A 68 6.98 6.46 -5.93
C SER A 68 8.16 7.28 -6.42
N ARG A 69 9.12 7.62 -5.55
CA ARG A 69 10.33 8.39 -5.88
C ARG A 69 11.61 7.59 -5.71
N MET A 70 11.52 6.35 -5.24
CA MET A 70 12.69 5.48 -5.19
C MET A 70 13.15 5.19 -6.63
N PRO A 71 14.45 5.25 -6.91
CA PRO A 71 14.97 4.77 -8.18
C PRO A 71 14.63 3.28 -8.32
N LEU A 72 14.21 2.88 -9.53
CA LEU A 72 14.03 1.48 -9.91
C LEU A 72 15.35 0.71 -9.83
#